data_AF-B8IG95-F1
#
_entry.id   AF-B8IG95-F1
#
_cell.length_a   1.000
_cell.length_b   1.000
_cell.length_c   1.000
_cell.angle_alpha   90.00
_cell.angle_beta   90.00
_cell.angle_gamma   90.00
#
_symmetry.space_group_name_H-M   'P 1'
#
loop_
_entity.id
_entity.type
_entity.pdbx_description
1 polymer ?
#
loop_
_entity_poly.entity_id
_entity_poly.type
_entity_poly.pdbx_seq_one_letter_code
_entity_poly.pdbx_strand_id
1 'polypeptide(L)'
;MDVWQLIARDHANITDLIREIPYALNGPGVVRSREQLLADLIDELDAHAEAIDASLLEPLSAHNRASGLISDLRREDHQVMQQLDQLAAYRGKGSQGWLNTFEDVTYLVDQHLSRHTNELLPLAREVLSSEQVQNATSTFIRAKMRALQSGTRSRPQTAAGGGLFGAVAVLAAVALGLIALRSAL
;
A
#
# COMPACT_ATOMS: atom_id res chain seq x y z
N MET A 1 -9.87 4.25 -14.82
CA MET A 1 -8.84 3.41 -14.18
C MET A 1 -9.57 2.25 -13.53
N ASP A 2 -9.17 1.01 -13.83
CA ASP A 2 -9.78 -0.19 -13.26
C ASP A 2 -8.97 -0.74 -12.07
N VAL A 3 -9.51 -1.75 -11.39
CA VAL A 3 -8.85 -2.41 -10.25
C VAL A 3 -7.47 -2.97 -10.60
N TRP A 4 -7.26 -3.43 -11.83
CA TRP A 4 -5.96 -3.96 -12.27
C TRP A 4 -4.89 -2.88 -12.33
N GLN A 5 -5.24 -1.73 -12.89
CA GLN A 5 -4.36 -0.57 -12.96
C GLN A 5 -4.07 0.01 -11.56
N LEU A 6 -5.02 -0.06 -10.63
CA LEU A 6 -4.81 0.33 -9.23
C LEU A 6 -3.77 -0.58 -8.56
N ILE A 7 -3.93 -1.90 -8.69
CA ILE A 7 -3.02 -2.88 -8.11
C ILE A 7 -1.61 -2.75 -8.70
N ALA A 8 -1.50 -2.61 -10.02
CA ALA A 8 -0.21 -2.43 -10.67
C ALA A 8 0.50 -1.13 -10.24
N ARG A 9 -0.26 -0.05 -10.03
CA ARG A 9 0.28 1.22 -9.51
C ARG A 9 0.78 1.08 -8.08
N ASP A 10 0.06 0.35 -7.23
CA ASP A 10 0.49 0.07 -5.86
C ASP A 10 1.79 -0.74 -5.85
N HIS A 11 1.90 -1.78 -6.69
CA HIS A 11 3.12 -2.58 -6.80
C HIS A 11 4.32 -1.74 -7.23
N ALA A 12 4.13 -0.82 -8.19
CA ALA A 12 5.17 0.11 -8.61
C ALA A 12 5.60 1.04 -7.46
N ASN A 13 4.63 1.62 -6.73
CA ASN A 13 4.91 2.49 -5.58
C ASN A 13 5.67 1.75 -4.47
N ILE A 14 5.27 0.52 -4.14
CA ILE A 14 5.95 -0.33 -3.16
C ILE A 14 7.38 -0.65 -3.61
N THR A 15 7.56 -1.01 -4.88
CA THR A 15 8.88 -1.28 -5.46
C THR A 15 9.80 -0.06 -5.39
N ASP A 16 9.27 1.13 -5.65
CA ASP A 16 10.03 2.38 -5.59
C ASP A 16 10.45 2.68 -4.14
N LEU A 17 9.56 2.52 -3.15
CA LEU A 17 9.90 2.65 -1.73
C LEU A 17 11.02 1.68 -1.33
N ILE A 18 10.91 0.40 -1.72
CA ILE A 18 11.93 -0.63 -1.44
C ILE A 18 13.29 -0.20 -2.00
N ARG A 19 13.31 0.36 -3.21
CA ARG A 19 14.55 0.83 -3.86
C ARG A 19 15.14 2.06 -3.18
N GLU A 20 14.32 2.98 -2.66
CA GLU A 20 14.77 4.23 -2.06
C GLU A 20 15.35 4.05 -0.64
N ILE A 21 14.77 3.16 0.17
CA ILE A 21 15.09 2.99 1.60
C ILE A 21 16.59 2.75 1.90
N PRO A 22 17.33 1.88 1.18
CA PRO A 22 18.75 1.64 1.45
C PRO A 22 19.61 2.91 1.30
N TYR A 23 19.24 3.79 0.37
CA TYR A 23 19.99 5.01 0.05
C TYR A 23 19.57 6.22 0.89
N ALA A 24 18.50 6.09 1.67
CA ALA A 24 18.02 7.16 2.54
C ALA A 24 19.02 7.44 3.67
N LEU A 25 19.27 8.74 3.90
CA LEU A 25 20.11 9.22 4.99
C LEU A 25 19.31 9.35 6.29
N ASN A 26 20.01 9.22 7.42
CA ASN A 26 19.45 9.48 8.74
C ASN A 26 20.13 10.72 9.34
N GLY A 27 19.35 11.69 9.82
CA GLY A 27 19.90 12.87 10.50
C GLY A 27 18.95 14.09 10.55
N PRO A 28 19.27 15.13 11.34
CA PRO A 28 18.48 16.36 11.42
C PRO A 28 18.39 17.05 10.05
N GLY A 29 17.17 17.44 9.64
CA GLY A 29 16.92 18.16 8.38
C GLY A 29 16.74 17.28 7.14
N VAL A 30 16.76 15.95 7.27
CA VAL A 30 16.49 15.03 6.16
C VAL A 30 14.97 14.90 5.96
N VAL A 31 14.48 15.25 4.77
CA VAL A 31 13.05 15.30 4.43
C VAL A 31 12.40 13.92 4.36
N ARG A 32 13.17 12.85 4.13
CA ARG A 32 12.72 11.44 4.16
C ARG A 32 13.80 10.56 4.75
N SER A 33 13.78 10.40 6.08
CA SER A 33 14.72 9.48 6.72
C SER A 33 14.38 8.03 6.35
N ARG A 34 15.33 7.12 6.54
CA ARG A 34 15.11 5.69 6.33
C ARG A 34 13.94 5.17 7.17
N GLU A 35 13.79 5.67 8.39
CA GLU A 35 12.67 5.33 9.27
C GLU A 35 11.33 5.78 8.69
N GLN A 36 11.27 6.98 8.13
CA GLN A 36 10.05 7.48 7.52
C GLN A 36 9.70 6.69 6.27
N LEU A 37 10.66 6.37 5.40
CA LEU A 37 10.39 5.58 4.21
C LEU A 37 10.00 4.12 4.54
N LEU A 38 10.60 3.52 5.57
CA LEU A 38 10.16 2.20 6.04
C LEU A 38 8.74 2.27 6.62
N ALA A 39 8.41 3.33 7.36
CA ALA A 39 7.06 3.54 7.84
C ALA A 39 6.06 3.71 6.69
N ASP A 40 6.40 4.51 5.66
CA ASP A 40 5.59 4.69 4.45
C ASP A 40 5.40 3.34 3.72
N LEU A 41 6.44 2.50 3.63
CA LEU A 41 6.35 1.15 3.04
C LEU A 41 5.40 0.23 3.80
N ILE A 42 5.47 0.22 5.13
CA ILE A 42 4.59 -0.58 6.00
C ILE A 42 3.13 -0.13 5.82
N ASP A 43 2.87 1.18 5.87
CA ASP A 43 1.53 1.73 5.73
C ASP A 43 0.94 1.45 4.33
N GLU A 44 1.77 1.52 3.28
CA GLU A 44 1.34 1.22 1.91
C GLU A 44 1.05 -0.26 1.70
N LEU A 45 1.87 -1.16 2.27
CA LEU A 45 1.65 -2.61 2.20
C LEU A 45 0.39 -3.04 2.96
N ASP A 46 0.19 -2.53 4.17
CA ASP A 46 -1.02 -2.79 4.97
C ASP A 46 -2.28 -2.34 4.21
N ALA A 47 -2.25 -1.11 3.69
CA ALA A 47 -3.38 -0.58 2.94
C ALA A 47 -3.61 -1.30 1.60
N HIS A 48 -2.55 -1.80 0.96
CA HIS A 48 -2.64 -2.64 -0.22
C HIS A 48 -3.28 -3.99 0.09
N ALA A 49 -2.84 -4.66 1.17
CA ALA A 49 -3.36 -5.95 1.61
C ALA A 49 -4.85 -5.88 1.95
N GLU A 50 -5.26 -4.90 2.74
CA GLU A 50 -6.67 -4.62 3.05
C GLU A 50 -7.51 -4.39 1.80
N ALA A 51 -6.95 -3.68 0.81
CA ALA A 51 -7.63 -3.41 -0.45
C ALA A 51 -7.76 -4.65 -1.33
N ILE A 52 -6.71 -5.48 -1.41
CA ILE A 52 -6.74 -6.77 -2.13
C ILE A 52 -7.73 -7.73 -1.46
N ASP A 53 -7.73 -7.82 -0.13
CA ASP A 53 -8.59 -8.74 0.60
C ASP A 53 -10.07 -8.43 0.34
N ALA A 54 -10.48 -7.19 0.56
CA ALA A 54 -11.87 -6.76 0.39
C ALA A 54 -12.32 -6.77 -1.08
N SER A 55 -11.44 -6.44 -2.03
CA SER A 55 -11.84 -6.27 -3.44
C SER A 55 -11.73 -7.53 -4.27
N LEU A 56 -10.82 -8.45 -3.95
CA LEU A 56 -10.56 -9.65 -4.74
C LEU A 56 -10.72 -10.93 -3.92
N LEU A 57 -10.08 -11.05 -2.76
CA LEU A 57 -10.07 -12.32 -2.01
C LEU A 57 -11.46 -12.66 -1.44
N GLU A 58 -12.17 -11.68 -0.89
CA GLU A 58 -13.53 -11.87 -0.38
C GLU A 58 -14.51 -12.30 -1.50
N PRO A 59 -14.61 -11.63 -2.66
CA PRO A 59 -15.41 -12.13 -3.79
C PRO A 59 -14.98 -13.50 -4.30
N LEU A 60 -13.67 -13.79 -4.32
CA LEU A 60 -13.15 -15.09 -4.76
C LEU A 60 -13.42 -16.22 -3.75
N SER A 61 -13.68 -15.90 -2.48
CA SER A 61 -13.94 -16.90 -1.43
C SER A 61 -15.19 -17.75 -1.70
N ALA A 62 -16.13 -17.25 -2.51
CA ALA A 62 -17.29 -18.01 -2.98
C ALA A 62 -16.93 -19.15 -3.95
N HIS A 63 -15.69 -19.20 -4.43
CA HIS A 63 -15.22 -20.17 -5.41
C HIS A 63 -14.22 -21.14 -4.79
N ASN A 64 -14.61 -22.42 -4.66
CA ASN A 64 -13.78 -23.46 -4.03
C ASN A 64 -12.35 -23.56 -4.62
N ARG A 65 -12.19 -23.30 -5.93
CA ARG A 65 -10.89 -23.31 -6.62
C ARG A 65 -9.91 -22.27 -6.07
N ALA A 66 -10.39 -21.18 -5.47
CA ALA A 66 -9.55 -20.10 -4.94
C ALA A 66 -9.13 -20.32 -3.48
N SER A 67 -9.75 -21.26 -2.74
CA SER A 67 -9.59 -21.38 -1.28
C SER A 67 -8.13 -21.57 -0.83
N GLY A 68 -7.37 -22.45 -1.51
CA GLY A 68 -5.96 -22.67 -1.21
C GLY A 68 -5.12 -21.42 -1.43
N LEU A 69 -5.26 -20.79 -2.60
CA LEU A 69 -4.53 -19.56 -2.93
C LEU A 69 -4.85 -18.42 -1.96
N ILE A 70 -6.12 -18.21 -1.61
CA ILE A 70 -6.54 -17.18 -0.65
C ILE A 70 -5.89 -17.42 0.72
N SER A 71 -5.91 -18.67 1.21
CA SER A 71 -5.30 -19.01 2.51
C SER A 71 -3.79 -18.79 2.50
N ASP A 72 -3.12 -19.05 1.38
CA ASP A 72 -1.69 -18.83 1.26
C ASP A 72 -1.34 -17.36 1.22
N LEU A 73 -2.02 -16.56 0.40
CA LEU A 73 -1.75 -15.13 0.26
C LEU A 73 -1.97 -14.37 1.59
N ARG A 74 -3.04 -14.66 2.33
CA ARG A 74 -3.28 -14.05 3.66
C ARG A 74 -2.19 -14.41 4.67
N ARG A 75 -1.69 -15.64 4.64
CA ARG A 75 -0.62 -16.08 5.54
C ARG A 75 0.70 -15.38 5.19
N GLU A 76 1.01 -15.27 3.90
CA GLU A 76 2.22 -14.58 3.42
C GLU A 76 2.19 -13.10 3.78
N ASP A 77 1.05 -12.44 3.59
CA ASP A 77 0.84 -11.04 3.97
C ASP A 77 1.14 -10.82 5.47
N HIS A 78 0.51 -11.61 6.35
CA HIS A 78 0.79 -11.56 7.79
C HIS A 78 2.28 -11.79 8.12
N GLN A 79 2.93 -12.73 7.42
CA GLN A 79 4.35 -13.02 7.62
C GLN A 79 5.26 -11.86 7.17
N VAL A 80 4.92 -11.22 6.04
CA VAL A 80 5.65 -10.06 5.52
C VAL A 80 5.50 -8.89 6.49
N MET A 81 4.28 -8.56 6.91
CA MET A 81 4.01 -7.47 7.84
C MET A 81 4.71 -7.67 9.18
N GLN A 82 4.65 -8.89 9.73
CA GLN A 82 5.34 -9.22 10.98
C GLN A 82 6.86 -8.99 10.89
N GLN A 83 7.49 -9.34 9.77
CA GLN A 83 8.93 -9.16 9.59
C GLN A 83 9.32 -7.70 9.37
N LEU A 84 8.49 -6.92 8.67
CA LEU A 84 8.69 -5.48 8.52
C LEU A 84 8.58 -4.75 9.87
N ASP A 85 7.62 -5.13 10.71
CA ASP A 85 7.49 -4.57 12.06
C ASP A 85 8.71 -4.88 12.93
N GLN A 86 9.24 -6.11 12.85
CA GLN A 86 10.47 -6.50 13.54
C GLN A 86 11.67 -5.67 13.04
N LEU A 87 11.76 -5.45 11.73
CA LEU A 87 12.80 -4.62 11.12
C LEU A 87 12.69 -3.15 11.57
N ALA A 88 11.47 -2.62 11.67
CA ALA A 88 11.21 -1.26 12.15
C ALA A 88 11.59 -1.10 13.63
N ALA A 89 11.42 -2.15 14.45
CA ALA A 89 11.83 -2.16 15.86
C ALA A 89 13.35 -2.27 16.08
N TYR A 90 14.12 -2.60 15.04
CA TYR A 90 15.56 -2.79 15.14
C TYR A 90 16.28 -1.49 15.55
N ARG A 91 17.16 -1.56 16.57
CA ARG A 91 17.83 -0.37 17.16
C ARG A 91 19.03 0.13 16.33
N GLY A 92 19.59 -0.70 15.45
CA GLY A 92 20.76 -0.39 14.62
C GLY A 92 20.44 -0.13 13.15
N LYS A 93 19.52 0.79 12.83
CA LYS A 93 19.02 1.02 11.45
C LYS A 93 20.07 1.48 10.44
N GLY A 94 21.24 1.93 10.91
CA GLY A 94 22.40 2.27 10.08
C GLY A 94 23.41 1.13 9.89
N SER A 95 23.18 -0.05 10.47
CA SER A 95 24.15 -1.15 10.47
C SER A 95 24.01 -2.05 9.24
N GLN A 96 25.09 -2.74 8.87
CA GLN A 96 25.06 -3.77 7.83
C GLN A 96 24.04 -4.88 8.14
N GLY A 97 23.91 -5.27 9.41
CA GLY A 97 22.94 -6.28 9.82
C GLY A 97 21.50 -5.88 9.52
N TRP A 98 21.17 -4.59 9.68
CA TRP A 98 19.85 -4.07 9.31
C TRP A 98 19.61 -4.10 7.81
N LEU A 99 20.62 -3.73 7.00
CA LEU A 99 20.51 -3.76 5.54
C LEU A 99 20.29 -5.18 5.02
N ASN A 100 21.04 -6.15 5.53
CA ASN A 100 20.85 -7.55 5.16
C ASN A 100 19.42 -8.03 5.50
N THR A 101 18.91 -7.72 6.70
CA THR A 101 17.53 -8.06 7.07
C THR A 101 16.51 -7.33 6.20
N PHE A 102 16.77 -6.07 5.83
CA PHE A 102 15.91 -5.33 4.90
C PHE A 102 15.83 -6.02 3.52
N GLU A 103 16.97 -6.45 2.98
CA GLU A 103 17.03 -7.20 1.72
C GLU A 103 16.25 -8.53 1.82
N ASP A 104 16.44 -9.29 2.90
CA ASP A 104 15.74 -10.57 3.13
C ASP A 104 14.21 -10.38 3.19
N VAL A 105 13.74 -9.37 3.92
CA VAL A 105 12.30 -9.10 4.08
C VAL A 105 11.69 -8.56 2.78
N THR A 106 12.39 -7.70 2.05
CA THR A 106 11.89 -7.14 0.79
C THR A 106 11.90 -8.16 -0.35
N TYR A 107 12.76 -9.18 -0.30
CA TYR A 107 12.63 -10.35 -1.17
C TYR A 107 11.30 -11.09 -0.98
N LEU A 108 10.82 -11.21 0.27
CA LEU A 108 9.50 -11.82 0.54
C LEU A 108 8.35 -10.94 0.05
N VAL A 109 8.49 -9.60 0.15
CA VAL A 109 7.53 -8.66 -0.44
C VAL A 109 7.46 -8.87 -1.96
N ASP A 110 8.61 -8.88 -2.65
CA ASP A 110 8.66 -9.09 -4.10
C ASP A 110 8.04 -10.43 -4.52
N GLN A 111 8.34 -11.50 -3.77
CA GLN A 111 7.72 -12.81 -4.00
C GLN A 111 6.19 -12.72 -3.86
N HIS A 112 5.69 -12.09 -2.79
CA HIS A 112 4.25 -11.95 -2.55
C HIS A 112 3.55 -11.13 -3.66
N LEU A 113 4.11 -9.99 -4.06
CA LEU A 113 3.56 -9.17 -5.16
C LEU A 113 3.63 -9.90 -6.51
N SER A 114 4.67 -10.73 -6.73
CA SER A 114 4.77 -11.59 -7.90
C SER A 114 3.64 -12.62 -7.94
N ARG A 115 3.29 -13.24 -6.81
CA ARG A 115 2.13 -14.15 -6.73
C ARG A 115 0.81 -13.44 -7.02
N HIS A 116 0.66 -12.17 -6.59
CA HIS A 116 -0.50 -11.38 -7.00
C HIS A 116 -0.59 -11.30 -8.53
N THR A 117 0.50 -10.90 -9.18
CA THR A 117 0.53 -10.71 -10.63
C THR A 117 0.35 -12.00 -11.42
N ASN A 118 0.96 -13.10 -10.97
CA ASN A 118 1.07 -14.35 -11.72
C ASN A 118 0.01 -15.40 -11.37
N GLU A 119 -0.62 -15.31 -10.19
CA GLU A 119 -1.60 -16.29 -9.72
C GLU A 119 -2.96 -15.64 -9.43
N LEU A 120 -2.99 -14.63 -8.54
CA LEU A 120 -4.25 -14.02 -8.10
C LEU A 120 -4.97 -13.30 -9.23
N LEU A 121 -4.29 -12.39 -9.93
CA LEU A 121 -4.93 -11.56 -10.95
C LEU A 121 -5.43 -12.38 -12.16
N PRO A 122 -4.69 -13.39 -12.66
CA PRO A 122 -5.22 -14.29 -13.68
C PRO A 122 -6.47 -15.03 -13.21
N LEU A 123 -6.47 -15.59 -11.99
CA LEU A 123 -7.64 -16.27 -11.43
C LEU A 123 -8.84 -15.33 -11.28
N ALA A 124 -8.62 -14.11 -10.78
CA ALA A 124 -9.66 -13.10 -10.63
C ALA A 124 -10.29 -12.73 -11.97
N ARG A 125 -9.48 -12.57 -13.02
CA ARG A 125 -9.99 -12.27 -14.38
C ARG A 125 -10.75 -13.45 -15.01
N GLU A 126 -10.37 -14.68 -14.68
CA GLU A 126 -11.05 -15.88 -15.16
C GLU A 126 -12.42 -16.06 -14.49
N VAL A 127 -12.51 -15.77 -13.20
CA VAL A 127 -13.65 -16.16 -12.35
C VAL A 127 -14.66 -15.03 -12.14
N LEU A 128 -14.20 -13.79 -11.99
CA LEU A 128 -15.08 -12.67 -11.66
C LEU A 128 -15.79 -12.14 -12.90
N SER A 129 -17.10 -11.88 -12.75
CA SER A 129 -17.89 -11.21 -13.76
C SER A 129 -17.47 -9.74 -13.95
N SER A 130 -17.82 -9.15 -15.08
CA SER A 130 -17.57 -7.73 -15.33
C SER A 130 -18.17 -6.81 -14.28
N GLU A 131 -19.33 -7.17 -13.70
CA GLU A 131 -19.96 -6.43 -12.61
C GLU A 131 -19.13 -6.55 -11.31
N GLN A 132 -18.67 -7.76 -10.98
CA GLN A 132 -17.80 -7.98 -9.83
C GLN A 132 -16.48 -7.20 -9.95
N VAL A 133 -15.90 -7.11 -11.16
CA VAL A 133 -14.68 -6.32 -11.41
C VAL A 133 -14.91 -4.81 -11.24
N GLN A 134 -16.07 -4.30 -11.68
CA GLN A 134 -16.43 -2.89 -11.45
C GLN A 134 -16.61 -2.62 -9.95
N ASN A 135 -17.31 -3.51 -9.23
CA ASN A 135 -17.48 -3.42 -7.79
C ASN A 135 -16.14 -3.51 -7.03
N ALA A 136 -15.23 -4.37 -7.49
CA ALA A 136 -13.88 -4.51 -6.95
C ALA A 136 -13.11 -3.18 -6.99
N THR A 137 -13.23 -2.42 -8.08
CA THR A 137 -12.55 -1.11 -8.21
C THR A 137 -12.98 -0.14 -7.10
N SER A 138 -14.29 0.01 -6.86
CA SER A 138 -14.80 0.90 -5.82
C SER A 138 -14.49 0.39 -4.40
N THR A 139 -14.47 -0.93 -4.22
CA THR A 139 -14.17 -1.57 -2.94
C THR A 139 -12.69 -1.44 -2.58
N PHE A 140 -11.80 -1.62 -3.55
CA PHE A 140 -10.37 -1.41 -3.43
C PHE A 140 -10.05 -0.01 -2.91
N ILE A 141 -10.57 1.03 -3.60
CA ILE A 141 -10.33 2.43 -3.22
C ILE A 141 -10.83 2.71 -1.80
N ARG A 142 -12.05 2.26 -1.45
CA ARG A 142 -12.63 2.49 -0.12
C ARG A 142 -11.85 1.76 0.98
N ALA A 143 -11.43 0.53 0.75
CA ALA A 143 -10.64 -0.25 1.69
C ALA A 143 -9.27 0.42 1.92
N LYS A 144 -8.54 0.73 0.84
CA LYS A 144 -7.25 1.42 0.91
C LYS A 144 -7.33 2.74 1.67
N MET A 145 -8.32 3.58 1.37
CA MET A 145 -8.52 4.85 2.07
C MET A 145 -8.80 4.68 3.57
N ARG A 146 -9.58 3.66 3.95
CA ARG A 146 -9.87 3.37 5.36
C ARG A 146 -8.62 2.90 6.12
N ALA A 147 -7.82 2.03 5.50
CA ALA A 147 -6.57 1.53 6.08
C ALA A 147 -5.58 2.68 6.32
N LEU A 148 -5.31 3.50 5.31
CA LEU A 148 -4.42 4.67 5.42
C LEU A 148 -4.87 5.67 6.51
N GLN A 149 -6.18 5.90 6.64
CA GLN A 149 -6.73 6.76 7.69
C GLN A 149 -6.58 6.18 9.10
N SER A 150 -6.57 4.86 9.23
CA SER A 150 -6.47 4.16 10.52
C SER A 150 -5.01 4.06 10.98
N GLY A 151 -4.08 3.81 10.06
CA GLY A 151 -2.63 3.84 10.34
C GLY A 151 -2.17 5.23 10.79
N THR A 152 -2.61 6.29 10.09
CA THR A 152 -2.26 7.68 10.42
C THR A 152 -2.70 8.09 11.83
N ARG A 153 -3.84 7.58 12.33
CA ARG A 153 -4.35 7.91 13.67
C ARG A 153 -3.63 7.19 14.81
N SER A 154 -2.95 6.08 14.50
CA SER A 154 -2.36 5.20 15.52
C SER A 154 -0.90 5.53 15.84
N ARG A 155 -0.21 6.34 15.01
CA ARG A 155 1.12 6.88 15.34
C ARG A 155 0.99 8.13 16.23
N PRO A 156 1.44 8.12 17.49
CA PRO A 156 1.57 9.35 18.26
C PRO A 156 2.61 10.25 17.57
N GLN A 157 2.21 11.47 17.23
CA GLN A 157 3.13 12.53 16.82
C GLN A 157 4.03 12.84 18.02
N THR A 158 5.15 12.14 18.16
CA THR A 158 6.21 12.56 19.09
C THR A 158 6.82 13.83 18.52
N ALA A 159 6.45 14.94 19.14
CA ALA A 159 6.88 16.28 18.81
C ALA A 159 8.41 16.44 18.83
N ALA A 160 8.95 16.99 17.73
CA ALA A 160 10.15 17.84 17.69
C ALA A 160 10.22 18.41 16.25
N GLY A 161 10.24 19.71 15.96
CA GLY A 161 10.22 20.94 16.72
C GLY A 161 10.37 22.07 15.69
N GLY A 162 9.64 23.17 15.86
CA GLY A 162 9.88 24.46 15.18
C GLY A 162 10.14 24.45 13.68
N GLY A 163 9.07 24.43 12.88
CA GLY A 163 9.16 24.73 11.44
C GLY A 163 7.80 24.55 10.79
N LEU A 164 7.17 25.65 10.39
CA LEU A 164 6.06 25.64 9.44
C LEU A 164 6.51 24.90 8.16
N PHE A 165 5.57 24.29 7.44
CA PHE A 165 5.71 23.56 6.18
C PHE A 165 5.90 22.04 6.30
N GLY A 166 4.82 21.29 6.08
CA GLY A 166 4.91 19.83 5.95
C GLY A 166 3.58 19.08 5.85
N ALA A 167 2.58 19.62 5.16
CA ALA A 167 1.41 18.82 4.75
C ALA A 167 0.92 19.30 3.40
N VAL A 168 1.53 18.82 2.32
CA VAL A 168 0.90 18.88 1.00
C VAL A 168 0.08 17.61 0.86
N ALA A 169 -1.16 17.66 1.31
CA ALA A 169 -2.18 16.74 0.88
C ALA A 169 -2.45 17.03 -0.61
N VAL A 170 -2.07 16.12 -1.51
CA VAL A 170 -2.44 16.21 -2.91
C VAL A 170 -3.93 15.89 -3.03
N LEU A 171 -4.77 16.92 -2.92
CA LEU A 171 -6.16 16.88 -3.34
C LEU A 171 -6.20 17.04 -4.85
N ALA A 172 -6.42 15.95 -5.57
CA ALA A 172 -6.82 16.00 -6.97
C ALA A 172 -8.27 16.50 -7.04
N ALA A 173 -8.44 17.82 -7.16
CA ALA A 173 -9.72 18.42 -7.51
C ALA A 173 -10.02 18.16 -8.99
N VAL A 174 -11.03 17.34 -9.27
CA VAL A 174 -11.61 17.20 -10.60
C VAL A 174 -12.32 18.51 -10.93
N ALA A 175 -11.70 19.31 -11.80
CA ALA A 175 -12.35 20.45 -12.43
C ALA A 175 -13.20 19.94 -13.60
N LEU A 176 -14.53 19.97 -13.43
CA LEU A 176 -15.47 20.04 -14.55
C LEU A 176 -16.14 21.41 -14.48
N GLY A 177 -15.71 22.31 -15.36
CA GLY A 177 -16.45 23.52 -15.66
C GLY A 177 -17.65 23.21 -16.56
N LEU A 178 -18.73 23.98 -16.43
CA LEU A 178 -19.21 24.89 -17.48
C LEU A 178 -20.48 25.64 -17.03
N ILE A 179 -20.30 26.94 -16.78
CA ILE A 179 -21.05 28.10 -17.27
C ILE A 179 -22.47 27.86 -17.84
N ALA A 180 -23.47 28.50 -17.21
CA ALA A 180 -24.56 29.29 -17.81
C ALA A 180 -25.53 29.70 -16.67
N LEU A 181 -26.12 30.88 -16.54
CA LEU A 181 -26.09 32.17 -17.20
C LEU A 181 -26.80 33.10 -16.17
N ARG A 182 -26.23 34.26 -15.84
CA ARG A 182 -26.97 35.29 -15.10
C ARG A 182 -27.98 35.93 -16.05
N SER A 183 -29.24 35.94 -15.66
CA SER A 183 -30.27 36.78 -16.27
C SER A 183 -31.03 37.51 -15.17
N ALA A 184 -31.07 38.84 -15.30
CA ALA A 184 -32.01 39.81 -14.73
C ALA A 184 -32.02 40.06 -13.20
N LEU A 185 -31.39 41.16 -12.79
CA LEU A 185 -32.06 42.41 -12.36
C LEU A 185 -31.06 43.57 -12.33
#